data_AF-W1YQ53-F1
#
_entry.id   AF-W1YQ53-F1
#
_cell.length_a   1.000
_cell.length_b   1.000
_cell.length_c   1.000
_cell.angle_alpha   90.00
_cell.angle_beta   90.00
_cell.angle_gamma   90.00
#
_symmetry.space_group_name_H-M   'P 1'
#
loop_
_entity.id
_entity.type
_entity.pdbx_description
1 polymer ?
#
loop_
_entity_poly.entity_id
_entity_poly.type
_entity_poly.pdbx_seq_one_letter_code
_entity_poly.pdbx_strand_id
1 'polypeptide(L)'
;IVLNKLYKHTQLQESFGVIMLALVDGHPRVLNLKEVLGYYLDHRLNVIVRRTQFELNKAEARAHILEGLLIALDHIDEVIATIRSSQTDEIARNALMQKFGLSEKQA
;
A
#
# COMPACT_ATOMS: atom_id res chain seq x y z
N ILE A 1 -12.73 -60.04 -4.27
CA ILE A 1 -11.64 -60.35 -3.29
C ILE A 1 -10.32 -59.66 -3.66
N VAL A 2 -9.91 -59.64 -4.94
CA VAL A 2 -8.64 -59.00 -5.38
C VAL A 2 -8.56 -57.52 -5.00
N LEU A 3 -9.62 -56.74 -5.20
CA LEU A 3 -9.66 -55.32 -4.84
C LEU A 3 -9.35 -55.04 -3.36
N ASN A 4 -9.93 -55.83 -2.44
CA ASN A 4 -9.65 -55.70 -1.00
C ASN A 4 -8.19 -56.03 -0.66
N LYS A 5 -7.56 -56.94 -1.41
CA LYS A 5 -6.13 -57.24 -1.25
C LYS A 5 -5.29 -56.08 -1.76
N LEU A 6 -5.69 -55.43 -2.86
CA LEU A 6 -5.01 -54.25 -3.38
C LEU A 6 -5.10 -53.08 -2.38
N TYR A 7 -6.26 -52.80 -1.81
CA TYR A 7 -6.38 -51.77 -0.76
C TYR A 7 -5.50 -52.03 0.48
N LYS A 8 -5.19 -53.30 0.81
CA LYS A 8 -4.38 -53.66 1.98
C LYS A 8 -2.88 -53.72 1.71
N HIS A 9 -2.48 -54.08 0.50
CA HIS A 9 -1.09 -54.40 0.18
C HIS A 9 -0.48 -53.44 -0.85
N THR A 10 -1.25 -52.48 -1.35
CA THR A 10 -0.76 -51.43 -2.24
C THR A 10 -1.30 -50.07 -1.79
N GLN A 11 -0.75 -48.99 -2.35
CA GLN A 11 -1.24 -47.63 -2.13
C GLN A 11 -2.53 -47.31 -2.90
N LEU A 12 -3.27 -48.32 -3.38
CA LEU A 12 -4.56 -48.12 -4.04
C LEU A 12 -5.60 -47.48 -3.10
N GLN A 13 -5.44 -47.65 -1.78
CA GLN A 13 -6.12 -46.90 -0.74
C GLN A 13 -5.10 -46.48 0.32
N GLU A 14 -4.95 -45.19 0.53
CA GLU A 14 -4.02 -44.62 1.51
C GLU A 14 -4.74 -43.58 2.37
N SER A 15 -4.35 -43.48 3.64
CA SER A 15 -4.87 -42.45 4.55
C SER A 15 -3.87 -41.31 4.62
N PHE A 16 -4.36 -40.07 4.57
CA PHE A 16 -3.53 -38.89 4.80
C PHE A 16 -3.71 -38.38 6.22
N GLY A 17 -2.64 -38.44 7.03
CA GLY A 17 -2.61 -37.89 8.38
C GLY A 17 -2.49 -36.37 8.35
N VAL A 18 -3.61 -35.66 8.45
CA VAL A 18 -3.61 -34.18 8.45
C VAL A 18 -3.08 -33.64 9.78
N ILE A 19 -2.05 -32.79 9.71
CA ILE A 19 -1.66 -31.89 10.79
C ILE A 19 -1.58 -30.45 10.26
N MET A 20 -2.45 -29.58 10.75
CA MET A 20 -2.45 -28.16 10.38
C MET A 20 -1.46 -27.38 11.25
N LEU A 21 -0.16 -27.61 11.06
CA LEU A 21 0.91 -26.90 11.77
C LEU A 21 1.37 -25.70 10.93
N ALA A 22 1.30 -24.50 11.50
CA ALA A 22 1.73 -23.26 10.84
C ALA A 22 2.37 -22.28 11.84
N LEU A 23 3.03 -21.25 11.33
CA LEU A 23 3.52 -20.15 12.15
C LEU A 23 2.40 -19.12 12.37
N VAL A 24 2.15 -18.78 13.63
CA VAL A 24 1.31 -17.64 14.03
C VAL A 24 2.20 -16.72 14.83
N ASP A 25 2.35 -15.47 14.36
CA ASP A 25 3.22 -14.46 14.98
C ASP A 25 4.65 -14.96 15.23
N GLY A 26 5.18 -15.75 14.28
CA GLY A 26 6.54 -16.30 14.34
C GLY A 26 6.69 -17.58 15.17
N HIS A 27 5.63 -18.09 15.80
CA HIS A 27 5.66 -19.29 16.63
C HIS A 27 4.88 -20.46 16.02
N PRO A 28 5.39 -21.70 16.07
CA PRO A 28 4.70 -22.86 15.53
C PRO A 28 3.47 -23.23 16.37
N ARG A 29 2.32 -23.38 15.73
CA ARG A 29 1.06 -23.78 16.35
C ARG A 29 0.31 -24.78 15.47
N VAL A 30 -0.27 -25.81 16.11
CA VAL A 30 -1.27 -26.67 15.46
C VAL A 30 -2.61 -25.96 15.55
N LEU A 31 -3.26 -25.80 14.41
CA LEU A 31 -4.48 -25.02 14.24
C LEU A 31 -5.64 -25.95 13.85
N ASN A 32 -6.86 -25.53 14.16
CA ASN A 32 -8.06 -26.08 13.54
C ASN A 32 -8.47 -25.27 12.30
N LEU A 33 -9.44 -25.77 11.53
CA LEU A 33 -9.86 -25.13 10.28
C LEU A 33 -10.38 -23.70 10.48
N LYS A 34 -11.12 -23.44 11.57
CA LYS A 34 -11.65 -22.10 11.88
C LYS A 34 -10.52 -21.11 12.15
N GLU A 35 -9.49 -21.53 12.89
CA GLU A 35 -8.32 -20.70 13.16
C GLU A 35 -7.55 -20.36 11.88
N VAL A 36 -7.32 -21.35 11.00
CA VAL A 36 -6.65 -21.13 9.71
C VAL A 36 -7.40 -20.08 8.87
N LEU A 37 -8.73 -20.21 8.76
CA LEU A 37 -9.56 -19.26 8.02
C LEU A 37 -9.58 -17.88 8.69
N GLY A 38 -9.62 -17.83 10.03
CA GLY A 38 -9.58 -16.59 10.81
C GLY A 38 -8.30 -15.79 10.56
N TYR A 39 -7.13 -16.43 10.74
CA TYR A 39 -5.84 -15.79 10.50
C TYR A 39 -5.68 -15.32 9.06
N TYR A 40 -6.19 -16.08 8.09
CA TYR A 40 -6.19 -15.66 6.69
C TYR A 40 -7.04 -14.40 6.47
N LEU A 41 -8.25 -14.34 7.03
CA LEU A 41 -9.13 -13.18 6.92
C LEU A 41 -8.54 -11.94 7.58
N ASP A 42 -7.96 -12.08 8.77
CA ASP A 42 -7.30 -10.98 9.49
C ASP A 42 -6.13 -10.42 8.68
N HIS A 43 -5.31 -11.30 8.10
CA HIS A 43 -4.23 -10.90 7.21
C HIS A 43 -4.76 -10.15 5.98
N ARG A 44 -5.84 -10.65 5.36
CA ARG A 44 -6.46 -9.99 4.20
C ARG A 44 -7.00 -8.61 4.55
N LEU A 45 -7.65 -8.45 5.70
CA LEU A 45 -8.11 -7.14 6.17
C LEU A 45 -6.92 -6.18 6.34
N ASN A 46 -5.85 -6.63 7.00
CA ASN A 46 -4.63 -5.83 7.18
C ASN A 46 -4.04 -5.37 5.85
N VAL A 47 -3.94 -6.27 4.86
CA VAL A 47 -3.44 -5.96 3.52
C VAL A 47 -4.28 -4.88 2.85
N ILE A 48 -5.62 -5.00 2.91
CA ILE A 48 -6.53 -4.02 2.29
C ILE A 48 -6.40 -2.66 2.97
N VAL A 49 -6.41 -2.60 4.30
CA VAL A 49 -6.24 -1.35 5.05
C VAL A 49 -4.93 -0.67 4.70
N ARG A 50 -3.82 -1.41 4.67
CA ARG A 50 -2.50 -0.88 4.31
C ARG A 50 -2.46 -0.35 2.88
N ARG A 51 -3.06 -1.08 1.92
CA ARG A 51 -3.14 -0.62 0.53
C ARG A 51 -3.95 0.66 0.41
N THR A 52 -5.13 0.70 1.02
CA THR A 52 -6.00 1.88 0.96
C THR A 52 -5.36 3.10 1.61
N GLN A 53 -4.67 2.93 2.75
CA GLN A 53 -3.94 4.03 3.37
C GLN A 53 -2.79 4.54 2.47
N PHE A 54 -2.08 3.63 1.81
CA PHE A 54 -1.03 4.01 0.86
C PHE A 54 -1.60 4.79 -0.34
N GLU A 55 -2.73 4.33 -0.89
CA GLU A 55 -3.41 5.01 -1.99
C GLU A 55 -3.94 6.39 -1.58
N LEU A 56 -4.50 6.51 -0.38
CA LEU A 56 -4.96 7.79 0.19
C LEU A 56 -3.80 8.79 0.32
N ASN A 57 -2.71 8.39 0.98
CA ASN A 57 -1.54 9.26 1.15
C ASN A 57 -0.97 9.74 -0.19
N LYS A 58 -0.97 8.85 -1.21
CA LYS A 58 -0.53 9.20 -2.56
C LYS A 58 -1.49 10.15 -3.25
N ALA A 59 -2.81 9.96 -3.07
CA ALA A 59 -3.83 10.83 -3.63
C ALA A 59 -3.78 12.24 -2.99
N GLU A 60 -3.65 12.33 -1.67
CA GLU A 60 -3.49 13.59 -0.94
C GLU A 60 -2.21 14.32 -1.34
N ALA A 61 -1.08 13.62 -1.43
CA ALA A 61 0.17 14.22 -1.91
C ALA A 61 0.04 14.76 -3.34
N ARG A 62 -0.73 14.08 -4.21
CA ARG A 62 -1.00 14.57 -5.57
C ARG A 62 -1.95 15.77 -5.56
N ALA A 63 -3.00 15.73 -4.75
CA ALA A 63 -3.95 16.84 -4.59
C ALA A 63 -3.22 18.10 -4.13
N HIS A 64 -2.34 17.99 -3.14
CA HIS A 64 -1.48 19.07 -2.67
C HIS A 64 -0.68 19.74 -3.80
N ILE A 65 -0.05 18.96 -4.69
CA ILE A 65 0.66 19.53 -5.84
C ILE A 65 -0.30 20.22 -6.83
N LEU A 66 -1.45 19.61 -7.10
CA LEU A 66 -2.45 20.17 -8.01
C LEU A 66 -3.01 21.50 -7.50
N GLU A 67 -3.20 21.66 -6.20
CA GLU A 67 -3.61 22.93 -5.58
C GLU A 67 -2.60 24.04 -5.86
N GLY A 68 -1.30 23.77 -5.71
CA GLY A 68 -0.25 24.74 -6.02
C GLY A 68 -0.21 25.12 -7.49
N LEU A 69 -0.38 24.14 -8.39
CA LEU A 69 -0.46 24.39 -9.83
C LEU A 69 -1.69 25.21 -10.21
N LEU A 70 -2.83 24.99 -9.54
CA LEU A 70 -4.05 25.76 -9.79
C LEU A 70 -3.88 27.23 -9.38
N ILE A 71 -3.30 27.48 -8.19
CA ILE A 71 -2.94 28.84 -7.75
C ILE A 71 -1.99 29.51 -8.75
N ALA A 72 -0.99 28.77 -9.23
CA ALA A 72 -0.03 29.29 -10.19
C ALA A 72 -0.66 29.62 -11.55
N LEU A 73 -1.63 28.81 -12.01
CA LEU A 73 -2.37 29.07 -13.24
C LEU A 73 -3.28 30.29 -13.12
N ASP A 74 -3.94 30.48 -11.98
CA ASP A 74 -4.80 31.64 -11.71
C ASP A 74 -4.00 32.96 -11.71
N HIS A 75 -2.71 32.91 -11.38
CA HIS A 75 -1.80 34.07 -11.29
C HIS A 75 -0.59 33.97 -12.23
N ILE A 76 -0.76 33.34 -13.40
CA ILE A 76 0.36 32.91 -14.25
C ILE A 76 1.34 34.03 -14.64
N ASP A 77 0.83 35.22 -14.96
CA ASP A 77 1.67 36.36 -15.34
C ASP A 77 2.56 36.83 -14.18
N GLU A 78 2.02 36.85 -12.97
CA GLU A 78 2.74 37.29 -11.77
C GLU A 78 3.75 36.24 -11.29
N VAL A 79 3.43 34.95 -11.46
CA VAL A 79 4.36 33.84 -11.25
C VAL A 79 5.54 33.94 -12.22
N ILE A 80 5.29 34.14 -13.52
CA ILE A 80 6.35 34.29 -14.53
C ILE A 80 7.21 35.52 -14.23
N ALA A 81 6.60 36.66 -13.87
CA ALA A 81 7.33 37.86 -13.50
C ALA A 81 8.22 37.64 -12.26
N THR A 82 7.69 36.96 -11.24
CA THR A 82 8.42 36.64 -10.01
C THR A 82 9.63 35.73 -10.29
N ILE A 83 9.45 34.68 -11.09
CA ILE A 83 10.55 33.79 -11.51
C ILE A 83 11.60 34.56 -12.32
N ARG A 84 11.19 35.35 -13.34
CA ARG A 84 12.12 36.12 -14.19
C ARG A 84 12.89 37.20 -13.44
N SER A 85 12.31 37.75 -12.37
CA SER A 85 12.96 38.77 -11.54
C SER A 85 13.98 38.19 -10.55
N SER A 86 13.94 36.89 -10.31
CA SER A 86 14.78 36.21 -9.33
C SER A 86 16.13 35.81 -9.95
N GLN A 87 17.22 36.01 -9.20
CA GLN A 87 18.58 35.72 -9.69
C GLN A 87 18.97 34.24 -9.58
N THR A 88 18.31 33.48 -8.71
CA THR A 88 18.53 32.05 -8.48
C THR A 88 17.21 31.33 -8.25
N ASP A 89 17.20 30.03 -8.48
CA ASP A 89 16.04 29.16 -8.25
C ASP A 89 15.61 29.18 -6.77
N GLU A 90 16.56 29.28 -5.84
CA GLU A 90 16.28 29.34 -4.40
C GLU A 90 15.54 30.63 -4.01
N ILE A 91 15.94 31.76 -4.60
CA ILE A 91 15.25 33.06 -4.40
C ILE A 91 13.85 33.00 -5.00
N ALA A 92 13.70 32.44 -6.21
CA ALA A 92 12.41 32.29 -6.86
C ALA A 92 11.45 31.43 -6.03
N ARG A 93 11.91 30.27 -5.55
CA ARG A 93 11.14 29.36 -4.71
C ARG A 93 10.66 30.05 -3.43
N ASN A 94 11.55 30.70 -2.69
CA ASN A 94 11.19 31.41 -1.46
C ASN A 94 10.18 32.54 -1.73
N ALA A 95 10.32 33.25 -2.85
CA ALA A 95 9.38 34.29 -3.26
C ALA A 95 7.99 33.71 -3.64
N LEU A 96 7.95 32.58 -4.34
CA LEU A 96 6.70 31.89 -4.69
C LEU A 96 5.97 31.39 -3.44
N MET A 97 6.71 30.82 -2.47
CA MET A 97 6.15 30.40 -1.18
C MET A 97 5.57 31.58 -0.39
N GLN A 98 6.30 32.70 -0.30
CA GLN A 98 5.85 33.87 0.46
C GLN A 98 4.68 34.60 -0.19
N LYS A 99 4.70 34.80 -1.51
CA LYS A 99 3.67 35.57 -2.23
C LYS A 99 2.37 34.79 -2.41
N PHE A 100 2.47 33.50 -2.76
CA PHE A 100 1.32 32.68 -3.13
C PHE A 100 0.95 31.65 -2.05
N GLY A 101 1.62 31.68 -0.89
CA GLY A 101 1.36 30.75 0.21
C GLY A 101 1.70 29.30 -0.11
N LEU A 102 2.52 29.06 -1.14
CA LEU A 102 2.90 27.72 -1.57
C LEU A 102 3.82 27.07 -0.53
N SER A 103 3.65 25.77 -0.33
CA SER A 103 4.63 24.96 0.38
C SER A 103 5.90 24.75 -0.45
N GLU A 104 6.97 24.31 0.20
CA GLU A 104 8.24 23.96 -0.47
C GLU A 104 8.09 22.87 -1.54
N LYS A 105 7.09 21.99 -1.41
CA LYS A 105 6.82 20.95 -2.42
C LYS A 105 6.06 21.48 -3.64
N GLN A 106 5.35 22.59 -3.50
CA GLN A 106 4.54 23.19 -4.56
C GLN A 106 5.31 24.28 -5.35
N ALA A 107 6.22 24.99 -4.68
CA ALA A 107 7.03 26.08 -5.23
C ALA A 107 8.32 25.58 -5.90
#